data_AF-A0A2A4Q5B4-F1
#
_entry.id   AF-A0A2A4Q5B4-F1
#
_cell.length_a   1.000
_cell.length_b   1.000
_cell.length_c   1.000
_cell.angle_alpha   90.00
_cell.angle_beta   90.00
_cell.angle_gamma   90.00
#
_symmetry.space_group_name_H-M   'P 1'
#
loop_
_entity.id
_entity.type
_entity.pdbx_description
1 polymer ?
#
loop_
_entity_poly.entity_id
_entity_poly.type
_entity_poly.pdbx_seq_one_letter_code
_entity_poly.pdbx_strand_id
1 'polypeptide(L)' 'MNTIADGRAIAQKIKDTLSDTSTDGVQLDVIVVGDNKVTATFVSAKKRFAEQVGISFVQHTVSESSSTEEVV' A
#
# COMPACT_ATOMS: atom_id res chain seq x y z
N MET A 1 -1.09 8.18 34.51
CA MET A 1 -0.03 7.64 33.64
C MET A 1 -0.47 7.88 32.21
N ASN A 2 0.37 8.51 31.38
CA ASN A 2 0.03 8.78 29.99
C ASN A 2 0.76 7.75 29.11
N THR A 3 0.05 6.75 28.59
CA THR A 3 0.61 5.75 27.70
C THR A 3 0.69 6.35 26.30
N ILE A 4 1.90 6.46 25.74
CA ILE A 4 2.07 6.89 24.35
C ILE A 4 1.78 5.69 23.44
N ALA A 5 0.82 5.84 22.53
CA ALA A 5 0.58 4.88 21.47
C ALA A 5 1.65 5.05 20.37
N ASP A 6 2.73 4.27 20.45
CA ASP A 6 3.78 4.26 19.43
C ASP A 6 3.33 3.45 18.20
N GLY A 7 2.70 4.13 17.25
CA GLY A 7 2.25 3.54 16.00
C GLY A 7 3.38 2.95 15.16
N ARG A 8 4.62 3.45 15.30
CA ARG A 8 5.77 2.93 14.55
C ARG A 8 6.19 1.57 15.08
N ALA A 9 6.31 1.44 16.40
CA ALA A 9 6.63 0.16 17.02
C ALA A 9 5.53 -0.88 16.77
N ILE A 10 4.25 -0.46 16.81
CA ILE A 10 3.11 -1.33 16.50
C ILE A 10 3.14 -1.78 15.04
N ALA A 11 3.34 -0.87 14.09
CA ALA A 11 3.41 -1.21 12.67
C ALA A 11 4.56 -2.15 12.34
N GLN A 12 5.73 -1.98 12.98
CA GLN A 12 6.86 -2.88 12.80
C GLN A 12 6.51 -4.30 13.26
N LYS A 13 5.90 -4.46 14.43
CA LYS A 13 5.46 -5.78 14.92
C LYS A 13 4.46 -6.46 13.97
N ILE A 14 3.51 -5.71 13.43
CA ILE A 14 2.53 -6.23 12.47
C ILE A 14 3.24 -6.69 11.20
N LYS A 15 4.19 -5.89 10.70
CA LYS A 15 4.98 -6.23 9.52
C LYS A 15 5.78 -7.52 9.73
N ASP A 16 6.43 -7.66 10.89
CA ASP A 16 7.22 -8.86 11.21
C ASP A 16 6.31 -10.10 11.21
N THR A 17 5.14 -10.04 11.86
CA THR A 17 4.15 -11.13 11.85
C THR A 17 3.66 -11.49 10.44
N LEU A 18 3.39 -10.48 9.60
CA LEU A 18 2.93 -10.72 8.22
C LEU A 18 4.03 -11.30 7.33
N SER A 19 5.30 -11.00 7.61
CA SER A 19 6.44 -11.52 6.84
C SER A 19 6.65 -13.02 7.05
N ASP A 20 6.23 -13.54 8.22
CA ASP A 20 6.27 -14.97 8.53
C ASP A 20 5.03 -15.75 8.03
N THR A 21 4.05 -15.04 7.47
CA THR A 21 2.82 -15.64 6.93
C THR A 21 2.97 -15.90 5.44
N SER A 22 2.49 -17.06 4.93
CA SER A 22 2.47 -17.31 3.49
C SER A 22 1.55 -16.31 2.79
N THR A 23 2.10 -15.60 1.80
CA THR A 23 1.40 -14.62 0.96
C THR A 23 1.29 -15.10 -0.49
N ASP A 24 1.43 -16.41 -0.72
CA ASP A 24 1.34 -17.02 -2.04
C ASP A 24 -0.04 -16.73 -2.67
N GLY A 25 -0.02 -16.09 -3.83
CA GLY A 25 -1.23 -15.69 -4.55
C GLY A 25 -1.93 -14.43 -4.00
N VAL A 26 -1.37 -13.77 -2.98
CA VAL A 26 -1.89 -12.49 -2.47
C VAL A 26 -1.35 -11.34 -3.32
N GLN A 27 -2.25 -10.50 -3.82
CA GLN A 27 -1.94 -9.33 -4.63
C GLN A 27 -2.62 -8.07 -4.09
N LEU A 28 -1.90 -6.96 -4.13
CA LEU A 28 -2.41 -5.61 -3.89
C LEU A 28 -2.44 -4.83 -5.21
N ASP A 29 -3.64 -4.59 -5.73
CA ASP A 29 -3.88 -3.67 -6.82
C ASP A 29 -4.12 -2.25 -6.29
N VAL A 30 -3.43 -1.27 -6.87
CA VAL A 30 -3.61 0.15 -6.57
C VAL A 30 -3.90 0.91 -7.85
N ILE A 31 -5.09 1.48 -7.95
CA ILE A 31 -5.49 2.33 -9.07
C ILE A 31 -5.23 3.78 -8.69
N VAL A 32 -4.44 4.48 -9.50
CA VAL A 32 -4.07 5.89 -9.32
C VAL A 32 -4.62 6.69 -10.49
N VAL A 33 -5.45 7.68 -10.19
CA VAL A 33 -5.95 8.64 -11.18
C VAL A 33 -5.09 9.90 -11.13
N GLY A 34 -4.42 10.21 -12.24
CA GLY A 34 -3.57 11.39 -12.36
C GLY A 34 -2.19 11.31 -11.71
N ASP A 35 -1.54 12.47 -11.62
CA ASP A 35 -0.09 12.58 -11.34
C ASP A 35 0.24 13.33 -10.05
N ASN A 36 -0.63 13.22 -9.05
CA ASN A 36 -0.41 13.87 -7.76
C ASN A 36 0.83 13.30 -7.04
N LYS A 37 1.85 14.16 -6.85
CA LYS A 37 3.13 13.78 -6.20
C LYS A 37 2.97 13.29 -4.74
N VAL A 38 1.98 13.80 -4.02
CA VAL A 38 1.67 13.36 -2.66
C VAL A 38 1.12 11.93 -2.70
N THR A 39 0.18 11.66 -3.62
CA THR A 39 -0.34 10.31 -3.87
C THR A 39 0.79 9.35 -4.22
N ALA A 40 1.69 9.73 -5.13
CA ALA A 40 2.84 8.91 -5.50
C ALA A 40 3.71 8.52 -4.30
N THR A 41 3.88 9.43 -3.33
CA THR A 41 4.64 9.13 -2.10
C THR A 41 3.95 8.06 -1.25
N PHE A 42 2.63 8.15 -1.08
CA PHE A 42 1.86 7.16 -0.32
C PHE A 42 1.80 5.81 -1.04
N VAL A 43 1.63 5.80 -2.36
CA VAL A 43 1.65 4.59 -3.17
C VAL A 43 3.02 3.91 -3.10
N SER A 44 4.10 4.68 -3.16
CA SER A 44 5.46 4.15 -2.96
C SER A 44 5.64 3.49 -1.59
N ALA A 45 5.09 4.09 -0.52
CA ALA A 45 5.13 3.49 0.81
C ALA A 45 4.37 2.16 0.87
N LYS A 46 3.18 2.07 0.23
CA LYS A 46 2.40 0.82 0.13
C LYS A 46 3.13 -0.25 -0.67
N LYS A 47 3.74 0.11 -1.80
CA LYS A 47 4.57 -0.78 -2.61
C LYS A 47 5.71 -1.39 -1.79
N ARG A 48 6.50 -0.54 -1.12
CA ARG A 48 7.61 -0.98 -0.27
C ARG A 48 7.15 -1.94 0.83
N PHE A 49 6.00 -1.67 1.44
CA PHE A 49 5.45 -2.58 2.44
C PHE A 49 5.07 -3.93 1.83
N ALA A 50 4.32 -3.94 0.72
CA ALA A 50 3.92 -5.17 0.03
C ALA A 50 5.13 -6.04 -0.35
N GLU A 51 6.15 -5.44 -0.95
CA GLU A 51 7.42 -6.12 -1.30
C GLU A 51 8.11 -6.73 -0.08
N GLN A 52 8.09 -6.03 1.06
CA GLN A 52 8.73 -6.50 2.29
C GLN A 52 8.00 -7.68 2.96
N VAL A 53 6.70 -7.85 2.71
CA VAL A 53 5.90 -8.95 3.27
C VAL A 53 5.55 -10.02 2.20
N GLY A 54 6.18 -9.97 1.03
CA GLY A 54 6.00 -10.95 -0.05
C GLY A 54 4.70 -10.84 -0.85
N ILE A 55 3.94 -9.73 -0.70
CA ILE A 55 2.70 -9.50 -1.45
C ILE A 55 3.03 -8.93 -2.83
N SER A 56 2.42 -9.49 -3.87
CA SER A 56 2.53 -8.94 -5.23
C SER A 56 1.87 -7.57 -5.31
N PHE A 57 2.53 -6.60 -5.94
CA PHE A 57 2.03 -5.23 -6.04
C PHE A 57 1.85 -4.83 -7.50
N VAL A 58 0.63 -4.41 -7.85
CA VAL A 58 0.30 -3.92 -9.19
C VAL A 58 -0.26 -2.51 -9.06
N GLN A 59 0.35 -1.57 -9.78
CA GLN A 59 -0.16 -0.21 -9.88
C GLN A 59 -0.75 0.01 -11.26
N HIS A 60 -2.00 0.41 -11.30
CA HIS A 60 -2.69 0.88 -12.50
C HIS A 60 -2.73 2.40 -12.45
N THR A 61 -2.32 3.06 -13.53
CA THR A 61 -2.40 4.52 -13.62
C THR A 61 -3.35 4.89 -14.75
N VAL A 62 -4.35 5.69 -14.41
CA VAL A 62 -5.37 6.22 -15.33
C VAL A 62 -5.30 7.74 -15.37
N SER A 63 -5.75 8.31 -16.48
CA SER A 63 -5.70 9.75 -16.72
C SER A 63 -6.64 10.50 -15.78
N GLU A 64 -6.31 11.75 -15.44
CA GLU A 64 -7.25 12.66 -14.73
C GLU A 64 -8.51 12.96 -15.56
N SER A 65 -8.42 12.79 -16.88
CA SER A 65 -9.56 12.96 -17.79
C SER A 65 -10.48 11.75 -17.88
N SER A 66 -10.15 10.63 -17.21
CA SER A 66 -10.96 9.42 -17.25
C SER A 66 -12.33 9.63 -16.61
N SER A 67 -13.35 9.00 -17.17
CA SER A 67 -14.72 9.08 -16.62
C SER A 67 -14.89 8.14 -15.44
N THR A 68 -15.95 8.35 -14.65
CA THR A 68 -16.28 7.48 -13.52
C THR A 68 -16.51 6.03 -13.97
N GLU A 69 -17.15 5.84 -15.13
CA GLU A 69 -17.45 4.52 -15.70
C GLU A 69 -16.21 3.77 -16.18
N GLU A 70 -15.09 4.46 -16.42
CA GLU A 70 -13.82 3.85 -16.82
C GLU A 70 -12.97 3.40 -15.61
N VAL A 71 -13.27 3.91 -14.42
CA VAL A 71 -12.48 3.69 -13.19
C VAL A 71 -13.14 2.68 -12.24
N VAL A 72 -14.47 2.51 -12.32
CA VAL A 72 -15.28 1.68 -11.40
C VAL A 72 -15.73 0.38 -12.06
#